data_AF-V4KMW2-F1
#
_entry.id   AF-V4KMW2-F1
#
_cell.length_a   1.000
_cell.length_b   1.000
_cell.length_c   1.000
_cell.angle_alpha   90.00
_cell.angle_beta   90.00
_cell.angle_gamma   90.00
#
_symmetry.space_group_name_H-M   'P 1'
#
loop_
_entity.id
_entity.type
_entity.pdbx_description
1 polymer ?
#
loop_
_entity_poly.entity_id
_entity_poly.type
_entity_poly.pdbx_seq_one_letter_code
_entity_poly.pdbx_strand_id
1 'polypeptide(L)'
;MQSATNLPVLWNLSLRGSSSRVQILNLKPRKAHTLHCLRSEGHEEFENSQENLGLSSVTKHKDIWNLFKEAQQNILFLNKQRLAAVEELEKLKKQKSELVERINQLEAESQTVTKKDKSSLLWELLLRIDSMVINGLIGIEEASSMRNLVREHEVNISEFPLDVMKQEDAEVLAEIRRFPTKGKRNGLHVIHICTEMAPLVSVGPLASYITGLSCALQGKGYLVEVILPKYSTLDLDEIEGLREIEADAYSYFNGQLHGNRIWNGVVSGIGVTLIQPLYNVSMFSRDKVYGYPDDIDRFSYFSRASLDYIAKSGKKPDVLHIHNWQTAIVGPLFWDVFVNQGLEGTRILLTCQEFDSKCLVPPEKLELCGLDPASLHRADRLQDNTNPQVVNILKGGIVYSNKVVIMSSSCSEGSTLYHRSIPGLEPTLAVHKEKLFFAPFGLDNLTWDPSRDVYLPENYSSKDIRGKSICKVELQRRLGLVEDASVTIVCV
;
A
#
# COMPACT_ATOMS: atom_id res chain seq x y z
N MET A 1 25.55 7.58 -53.95
CA MET A 1 27.00 7.83 -53.80
C MET A 1 27.24 8.39 -52.41
N GLN A 2 28.16 7.76 -51.65
CA GLN A 2 29.13 8.33 -50.69
C GLN A 2 28.62 9.40 -49.67
N SER A 3 28.43 9.08 -48.38
CA SER A 3 29.46 8.95 -47.30
C SER A 3 30.01 10.32 -46.83
N ALA A 4 30.32 10.67 -45.57
CA ALA A 4 30.46 10.00 -44.26
C ALA A 4 30.77 11.12 -43.20
N THR A 5 30.75 11.00 -41.84
CA THR A 5 30.47 9.93 -40.85
C THR A 5 30.37 10.52 -39.42
N ASN A 6 29.89 9.69 -38.46
CA ASN A 6 30.17 9.65 -36.99
C ASN A 6 29.37 10.56 -36.03
N LEU A 7 28.92 10.11 -34.85
CA LEU A 7 28.72 8.76 -34.24
C LEU A 7 27.77 8.94 -33.02
N PRO A 8 26.86 8.02 -32.66
CA PRO A 8 25.90 8.20 -31.56
C PRO A 8 26.25 7.41 -30.28
N VAL A 9 25.61 7.74 -29.16
CA VAL A 9 25.60 6.92 -27.94
C VAL A 9 24.22 6.26 -27.79
N LEU A 10 24.23 4.92 -27.78
CA LEU A 10 23.06 4.06 -27.53
C LEU A 10 23.07 3.58 -26.08
N TRP A 11 21.90 3.53 -25.45
CA TRP A 11 21.57 2.46 -24.49
C TRP A 11 20.16 1.95 -24.79
N ASN A 12 20.04 0.64 -24.94
CA ASN A 12 18.81 -0.06 -25.32
C ASN A 12 18.90 -1.47 -24.74
N LEU A 13 17.95 -1.89 -23.89
CA LEU A 13 17.74 -3.25 -23.34
C LEU A 13 16.42 -3.17 -22.53
N SER A 14 15.27 -3.62 -23.04
CA SER A 14 14.81 -5.01 -23.20
C SER A 14 14.23 -5.64 -21.92
N LEU A 15 12.90 -5.82 -21.92
CA LEU A 15 12.16 -6.65 -20.96
C LEU A 15 12.53 -8.15 -21.08
N ARG A 16 12.62 -8.85 -19.93
CA ARG A 16 12.04 -10.19 -19.68
C ARG A 16 12.36 -10.64 -18.25
N GLY A 17 11.41 -11.34 -17.61
CA GLY A 17 11.46 -11.66 -16.18
C GLY A 17 12.27 -12.90 -15.79
N SER A 18 12.39 -13.09 -14.48
CA SER A 18 12.92 -14.26 -13.77
C SER A 18 11.98 -14.52 -12.60
N SER A 19 11.25 -15.64 -12.50
CA SER A 19 11.78 -17.01 -12.34
C SER A 19 12.91 -17.06 -11.31
N SER A 20 12.54 -17.26 -10.06
CA SER A 20 13.42 -17.45 -8.90
C SER A 20 14.19 -18.78 -8.99
N ARG A 21 15.22 -18.82 -9.85
CA ARG A 21 16.26 -19.85 -9.79
C ARG A 21 17.41 -19.38 -8.91
N VAL A 22 17.60 -20.09 -7.79
CA VAL A 22 18.73 -19.94 -6.87
C VAL A 22 20.05 -19.99 -7.64
N GLN A 23 20.86 -18.92 -7.55
CA GLN A 23 22.27 -18.94 -7.98
C GLN A 23 23.20 -18.90 -6.77
N ILE A 24 24.01 -19.94 -6.65
CA ILE A 24 25.07 -20.05 -5.64
C ILE A 24 26.25 -19.19 -6.10
N LEU A 25 26.49 -18.07 -5.40
CA LEU A 25 27.68 -17.25 -5.65
C LEU A 25 28.91 -17.87 -4.99
N ASN A 26 29.74 -18.54 -5.79
CA ASN A 26 31.09 -18.95 -5.41
C ASN A 26 31.95 -17.71 -5.12
N LEU A 27 32.27 -17.49 -3.85
CA LEU A 27 33.25 -16.50 -3.43
C LEU A 27 34.65 -16.88 -3.92
N LYS A 28 35.26 -15.98 -4.71
CA LYS A 28 36.65 -16.11 -5.17
C LYS A 28 37.60 -16.18 -3.95
N PRO A 29 38.54 -17.13 -3.89
CA PRO A 29 39.51 -17.17 -2.79
C PRO A 29 40.45 -15.96 -2.85
N ARG A 30 40.67 -15.33 -1.70
CA ARG A 30 41.74 -14.32 -1.54
C ARG A 30 43.11 -14.99 -1.69
N LYS A 31 44.03 -14.24 -2.29
CA LYS A 31 45.41 -14.63 -2.66
C LYS A 31 46.09 -15.52 -1.61
N ALA A 32 46.49 -16.72 -1.99
CA ALA A 32 47.52 -17.47 -1.28
C ALA A 32 48.88 -16.77 -1.47
N HIS A 33 49.72 -16.75 -0.44
CA HIS A 33 51.10 -16.31 -0.58
C HIS A 33 51.92 -17.40 -1.27
N THR A 34 52.36 -17.11 -2.50
CA THR A 34 53.21 -17.99 -3.30
C THR A 34 54.61 -18.06 -2.70
N LEU A 35 55.03 -19.24 -2.22
CA LEU A 35 56.42 -19.51 -1.88
C LEU A 35 57.22 -19.66 -3.18
N HIS A 36 58.04 -18.66 -3.51
CA HIS A 36 58.94 -18.69 -4.65
C HIS A 36 60.19 -19.51 -4.30
N CYS A 37 60.50 -20.53 -5.09
CA CYS A 37 61.78 -21.22 -5.00
C CYS A 37 62.25 -21.61 -6.42
N LEU A 38 63.15 -20.80 -6.98
CA LEU A 38 63.91 -21.05 -8.21
C LEU A 38 65.38 -20.91 -7.81
N ARG A 39 66.11 -22.01 -7.62
CA ARG A 39 66.84 -22.77 -8.66
C ARG A 39 68.02 -21.96 -9.21
N SER A 40 69.17 -22.10 -8.55
CA SER A 40 70.47 -21.65 -9.08
C SER A 40 70.96 -22.61 -10.17
N GLU A 41 71.62 -22.06 -11.18
CA GLU A 41 72.24 -22.78 -12.29
C GLU A 41 73.64 -23.31 -11.91
N GLY A 42 74.19 -24.20 -12.75
CA GLY A 42 75.59 -24.62 -12.69
C GLY A 42 75.85 -26.02 -13.25
N HIS A 43 76.35 -26.12 -14.49
CA HIS A 43 77.05 -27.30 -15.01
C HIS A 43 78.50 -26.91 -15.33
N GLU A 44 79.42 -27.80 -14.93
CA GLU A 44 80.75 -28.10 -15.51
C GLU A 44 81.74 -26.99 -15.88
N GLU A 45 82.94 -27.03 -15.27
CA GLU A 45 84.19 -27.39 -15.98
C GLU A 45 85.31 -27.82 -15.00
N PHE A 46 86.45 -28.28 -15.55
CA PHE A 46 87.52 -29.06 -14.90
C PHE A 46 88.41 -28.28 -13.89
N GLU A 47 88.94 -28.95 -12.85
CA GLU A 47 90.38 -29.32 -12.74
C GLU A 47 90.76 -30.12 -11.45
N ASN A 48 91.99 -30.64 -11.43
CA ASN A 48 92.55 -31.55 -10.42
C ASN A 48 92.70 -30.96 -9.00
N SER A 49 92.52 -31.77 -7.94
CA SER A 49 93.65 -32.38 -7.19
C SER A 49 93.28 -33.00 -5.83
N GLN A 50 93.96 -34.10 -5.51
CA GLN A 50 94.32 -34.68 -4.19
C GLN A 50 93.34 -34.72 -3.00
N GLU A 51 93.12 -35.96 -2.54
CA GLU A 51 93.12 -36.42 -1.15
C GLU A 51 92.58 -35.50 -0.03
N ASN A 52 91.49 -35.94 0.61
CA ASN A 52 91.54 -36.23 2.05
C ASN A 52 90.43 -37.20 2.51
N LEU A 53 90.76 -38.05 3.49
CA LEU A 53 89.81 -38.99 4.08
C LEU A 53 88.93 -38.32 5.15
N GLY A 54 87.65 -38.69 5.18
CA GLY A 54 86.85 -38.72 6.41
C GLY A 54 85.64 -37.77 6.50
N LEU A 55 84.66 -38.21 7.29
CA LEU A 55 83.54 -37.41 7.84
C LEU A 55 82.35 -37.06 6.90
N SER A 56 81.72 -38.05 6.24
CA SER A 56 80.51 -37.83 5.41
C SER A 56 79.20 -38.48 5.90
N SER A 57 79.21 -39.29 6.97
CA SER A 57 78.01 -39.99 7.47
C SER A 57 77.21 -39.18 8.51
N VAL A 58 77.89 -38.41 9.37
CA VAL A 58 77.28 -37.72 10.52
C VAL A 58 76.46 -36.48 10.11
N THR A 59 76.88 -35.76 9.08
CA THR A 59 76.19 -34.57 8.56
C THR A 59 74.84 -34.91 7.92
N LYS A 60 74.83 -35.86 6.96
CA LYS A 60 73.58 -36.34 6.32
C LYS A 60 72.54 -36.85 7.31
N HIS A 61 72.96 -37.52 8.38
CA HIS A 61 72.04 -38.00 9.41
C HIS A 61 71.38 -36.84 10.18
N LYS A 62 72.13 -35.76 10.44
CA LYS A 62 71.65 -34.58 11.17
C LYS A 62 70.61 -33.79 10.37
N ASP A 63 70.79 -33.68 9.05
CA ASP A 63 69.84 -33.01 8.16
C ASP A 63 68.52 -33.80 8.02
N ILE A 64 68.60 -35.13 7.91
CA ILE A 64 67.41 -36.01 7.90
C ILE A 64 66.64 -35.89 9.23
N TRP A 65 67.33 -35.86 10.36
CA TRP A 65 66.69 -35.66 11.67
C TRP A 65 66.03 -34.29 11.83
N ASN A 66 66.62 -33.22 11.27
CA ASN A 66 66.01 -31.90 11.25
C ASN A 66 64.72 -31.89 10.40
N LEU A 67 64.77 -32.44 9.18
CA LEU A 67 63.59 -32.57 8.31
C LEU A 67 62.47 -33.40 8.96
N PHE A 68 62.81 -34.47 9.69
CA PHE A 68 61.82 -35.27 10.41
C PHE A 68 61.15 -34.49 11.56
N LYS A 69 61.94 -33.67 12.27
CA LYS A 69 61.46 -32.82 13.37
C LYS A 69 60.59 -31.67 12.86
N GLU A 70 60.95 -31.07 11.73
CA GLU A 70 60.17 -30.04 11.04
C GLU A 70 58.87 -30.61 10.46
N ALA A 71 58.91 -31.81 9.87
CA ALA A 71 57.71 -32.53 9.44
C ALA A 71 56.74 -32.81 10.62
N GLN A 72 57.25 -33.26 11.77
CA GLN A 72 56.43 -33.45 12.97
C GLN A 72 55.80 -32.14 13.47
N GLN A 73 56.53 -31.02 13.46
CA GLN A 73 56.00 -29.71 13.83
C GLN A 73 54.92 -29.23 12.85
N ASN A 74 55.13 -29.40 11.54
CA ASN A 74 54.14 -29.07 10.52
C ASN A 74 52.87 -29.91 10.63
N ILE A 75 52.98 -31.22 10.89
CA ILE A 75 51.83 -32.10 11.16
C ILE A 75 51.07 -31.64 12.40
N LEU A 76 51.76 -31.30 13.49
CA LEU A 76 51.14 -30.82 14.72
C LEU A 76 50.42 -29.48 14.51
N PHE A 77 51.03 -28.55 13.77
CA PHE A 77 50.43 -27.26 13.42
C PHE A 77 49.16 -27.42 12.57
N LEU A 78 49.23 -28.23 11.50
CA LEU A 78 48.09 -28.52 10.63
C LEU A 78 46.96 -29.21 11.39
N ASN A 79 47.26 -30.16 12.29
CA ASN A 79 46.23 -30.79 13.12
C ASN A 79 45.58 -29.81 14.10
N LYS A 80 46.34 -28.85 14.66
CA LYS A 80 45.79 -27.79 15.52
C LYS A 80 44.86 -26.84 14.75
N GLN A 81 45.23 -26.46 13.51
CA GLN A 81 44.35 -25.67 12.65
C GLN A 81 43.08 -26.43 12.22
N ARG A 82 43.21 -27.73 11.91
CA ARG A 82 42.05 -28.60 11.61
C ARG A 82 41.08 -28.68 12.78
N LEU A 83 41.57 -28.78 14.02
CA LEU A 83 40.72 -28.84 15.21
C LEU A 83 39.90 -27.55 15.37
N ALA A 84 40.55 -26.38 15.30
CA ALA A 84 39.88 -25.09 15.38
C ALA A 84 38.83 -24.88 14.26
N ALA A 85 39.13 -25.34 13.04
CA ALA A 85 38.18 -25.29 11.93
C ALA A 85 36.96 -26.23 12.14
N VAL A 86 37.14 -27.36 12.82
CA VAL A 86 36.03 -28.26 13.18
C VAL A 86 35.15 -27.63 14.28
N GLU A 87 35.75 -27.02 15.29
CA GLU A 87 35.02 -26.30 16.36
C GLU A 87 34.16 -25.14 15.82
N GLU A 88 34.68 -24.34 14.87
CA GLU A 88 33.86 -23.32 14.19
C GLU A 88 32.73 -23.94 13.36
N LEU A 89 32.98 -25.06 12.67
CA LEU A 89 31.98 -25.73 11.84
C LEU A 89 30.85 -26.31 12.69
N GLU A 90 31.15 -26.88 13.87
CA GLU A 90 30.14 -27.30 14.84
C GLU A 90 29.33 -26.12 15.39
N LYS A 91 29.98 -24.99 15.71
CA LYS A 91 29.30 -23.76 16.14
C LYS A 91 28.35 -23.21 15.06
N LEU A 92 28.80 -23.14 13.81
CA LEU A 92 27.97 -22.75 12.66
C LEU A 92 26.82 -23.73 12.42
N LYS A 93 27.06 -25.03 12.58
CA LYS A 93 26.02 -26.07 12.46
C LYS A 93 24.95 -25.92 13.53
N LYS A 94 25.33 -25.58 14.77
CA LYS A 94 24.41 -25.29 15.87
C LYS A 94 23.56 -24.04 15.60
N GLN A 95 24.20 -22.94 15.19
CA GLN A 95 23.50 -21.70 14.80
C GLN A 95 22.53 -21.96 13.63
N LYS A 96 22.91 -22.80 12.65
CA LYS A 96 22.02 -23.20 11.56
C LYS A 96 20.80 -23.97 12.06
N SER A 97 20.95 -24.90 13.01
CA SER A 97 19.78 -25.59 13.58
C SER A 97 18.86 -24.65 14.37
N GLU A 98 19.42 -23.75 15.17
CA GLU A 98 18.67 -22.73 15.93
C GLU A 98 17.89 -21.80 14.98
N LEU A 99 18.48 -21.38 13.86
CA LEU A 99 17.82 -20.59 12.83
C LEU A 99 16.73 -21.36 12.07
N VAL A 100 16.95 -22.64 11.74
CA VAL A 100 15.93 -23.47 11.07
C VAL A 100 14.74 -23.73 12.00
N GLU A 101 14.98 -23.99 13.28
CA GLU A 101 13.93 -24.14 14.28
C GLU A 101 13.14 -22.83 14.46
N ARG A 102 13.83 -21.67 14.45
CA ARG A 102 13.17 -20.36 14.48
C ARG A 102 12.36 -20.06 13.21
N ILE A 103 12.84 -20.46 12.03
CA ILE A 103 12.08 -20.36 10.77
C ILE A 103 10.83 -21.23 10.85
N ASN A 104 10.95 -22.49 11.23
CA ASN A 104 9.78 -23.38 11.38
C ASN A 104 8.76 -22.85 12.39
N GLN A 105 9.22 -22.23 13.48
CA GLN A 105 8.35 -21.60 14.47
C GLN A 105 7.65 -20.35 13.89
N LEU A 106 8.37 -19.50 13.17
CA LEU A 106 7.79 -18.33 12.50
C LEU A 106 6.85 -18.73 11.35
N GLU A 107 7.10 -19.82 10.65
CA GLU A 107 6.21 -20.40 9.66
C GLU A 107 4.94 -20.99 10.30
N ALA A 108 5.04 -21.63 11.47
CA ALA A 108 3.87 -22.09 12.22
C ALA A 108 3.05 -20.91 12.79
N GLU A 109 3.71 -19.88 13.33
CA GLU A 109 3.07 -18.62 13.75
C GLU A 109 2.40 -17.94 12.54
N SER A 110 3.06 -17.87 11.39
CA SER A 110 2.50 -17.37 10.11
C SER A 110 1.32 -18.22 9.60
N GLN A 111 1.37 -19.54 9.73
CA GLN A 111 0.24 -20.41 9.37
C GLN A 111 -0.98 -20.18 10.26
N THR A 112 -0.80 -19.81 11.54
CA THR A 112 -1.92 -19.35 12.38
C THR A 112 -2.47 -17.96 11.97
N VAL A 113 -1.66 -17.14 11.27
CA VAL A 113 -2.08 -15.89 10.63
C VAL A 113 -2.75 -16.13 9.27
N THR A 114 -2.48 -17.25 8.57
CA THR A 114 -3.22 -17.66 7.35
C THR A 114 -4.65 -18.19 7.60
N LYS A 115 -5.25 -17.90 8.75
CA LYS A 115 -6.70 -17.75 8.80
C LYS A 115 -7.05 -16.51 7.99
N LYS A 116 -7.56 -16.71 6.75
CA LYS A 116 -8.19 -15.64 5.95
C LYS A 116 -9.06 -14.82 6.89
N ASP A 117 -8.75 -13.53 7.05
CA ASP A 117 -9.29 -12.75 8.17
C ASP A 117 -10.83 -12.83 8.14
N LYS A 118 -11.46 -12.97 9.31
CA LYS A 118 -12.93 -12.99 9.43
C LYS A 118 -13.53 -11.75 8.74
N SER A 119 -12.81 -10.64 8.84
CA SER A 119 -13.14 -9.40 8.13
C SER A 119 -13.09 -9.55 6.61
N SER A 120 -12.04 -10.17 6.05
CA SER A 120 -11.92 -10.39 4.60
C SER A 120 -13.05 -11.26 4.05
N LEU A 121 -13.38 -12.37 4.74
CA LEU A 121 -14.49 -13.25 4.36
C LEU A 121 -15.87 -12.54 4.39
N LEU A 122 -16.11 -11.67 5.39
CA LEU A 122 -17.33 -10.85 5.46
C LEU A 122 -17.49 -9.99 4.18
N TRP A 123 -16.42 -9.32 3.78
CA TRP A 123 -16.46 -8.41 2.62
C TRP A 123 -16.59 -9.14 1.30
N GLU A 124 -15.86 -10.23 1.13
CA GLU A 124 -15.95 -11.06 -0.07
C GLU A 124 -17.39 -11.55 -0.28
N LEU A 125 -18.12 -11.92 0.79
CA LEU A 125 -19.55 -12.26 0.79
C LEU A 125 -20.46 -11.05 0.46
N LEU A 126 -20.29 -9.91 1.12
CA LEU A 126 -21.14 -8.73 0.88
C LEU A 126 -20.99 -8.22 -0.56
N LEU A 127 -19.75 -8.11 -1.05
CA LEU A 127 -19.43 -7.78 -2.43
C LEU A 127 -19.92 -8.85 -3.44
N ARG A 128 -20.18 -10.09 -2.99
CA ARG A 128 -20.82 -11.14 -3.80
C ARG A 128 -22.32 -10.90 -3.94
N ILE A 129 -23.00 -10.56 -2.84
CA ILE A 129 -24.40 -10.14 -2.86
C ILE A 129 -24.60 -8.93 -3.79
N ASP A 130 -23.69 -7.96 -3.74
CA ASP A 130 -23.72 -6.79 -4.63
C ASP A 130 -23.58 -7.18 -6.11
N SER A 131 -22.62 -8.05 -6.43
CA SER A 131 -22.45 -8.63 -7.77
C SER A 131 -23.73 -9.30 -8.26
N MET A 132 -24.39 -10.10 -7.42
CA MET A 132 -25.65 -10.77 -7.75
C MET A 132 -26.79 -9.80 -8.05
N VAL A 133 -26.90 -8.67 -7.34
CA VAL A 133 -27.89 -7.62 -7.64
C VAL A 133 -27.60 -6.96 -8.98
N ILE A 134 -26.34 -6.55 -9.20
CA ILE A 134 -25.96 -5.79 -10.40
C ILE A 134 -26.12 -6.66 -11.67
N ASN A 135 -25.85 -7.97 -11.54
CA ASN A 135 -26.06 -9.00 -12.57
C ASN A 135 -27.54 -9.45 -12.71
N GLY A 136 -28.44 -9.03 -11.80
CA GLY A 136 -29.86 -9.39 -11.85
C GLY A 136 -30.21 -10.80 -11.37
N LEU A 137 -29.31 -11.50 -10.68
CA LEU A 137 -29.58 -12.82 -10.08
C LEU A 137 -30.57 -12.74 -8.90
N ILE A 138 -30.57 -11.63 -8.16
CA ILE A 138 -31.45 -11.38 -7.01
C ILE A 138 -32.01 -9.95 -7.00
N GLY A 139 -33.19 -9.78 -6.40
CA GLY A 139 -33.80 -8.46 -6.23
C GLY A 139 -33.21 -7.64 -5.08
N ILE A 140 -33.40 -6.32 -5.13
CA ILE A 140 -32.87 -5.38 -4.12
C ILE A 140 -33.37 -5.70 -2.69
N GLU A 141 -34.64 -6.11 -2.53
CA GLU A 141 -35.20 -6.46 -1.22
C GLU A 141 -34.57 -7.74 -0.64
N GLU A 142 -34.39 -8.77 -1.48
CA GLU A 142 -33.74 -10.01 -1.09
C GLU A 142 -32.27 -9.75 -0.71
N ALA A 143 -31.54 -9.00 -1.54
CA ALA A 143 -30.17 -8.63 -1.26
C ALA A 143 -30.02 -7.79 0.01
N SER A 144 -30.95 -6.87 0.30
CA SER A 144 -30.97 -6.12 1.56
C SER A 144 -31.15 -7.05 2.76
N SER A 145 -32.04 -8.05 2.65
CA SER A 145 -32.23 -9.07 3.69
C SER A 145 -30.97 -9.94 3.88
N MET A 146 -30.34 -10.37 2.78
CA MET A 146 -29.09 -11.13 2.82
C MET A 146 -27.92 -10.33 3.41
N ARG A 147 -27.74 -9.06 3.03
CA ARG A 147 -26.72 -8.19 3.64
C ARG A 147 -26.95 -8.05 5.14
N ASN A 148 -28.20 -7.86 5.59
CA ASN A 148 -28.51 -7.85 7.01
C ASN A 148 -28.05 -9.15 7.68
N LEU A 149 -28.49 -10.28 7.18
CA LEU A 149 -28.17 -11.60 7.73
C LEU A 149 -26.66 -11.89 7.74
N VAL A 150 -25.88 -11.48 6.72
CA VAL A 150 -24.42 -11.58 6.70
C VAL A 150 -23.77 -10.65 7.75
N ARG A 151 -24.23 -9.39 7.88
CA ARG A 151 -23.77 -8.45 8.93
C ARG A 151 -24.05 -8.96 10.35
N GLU A 152 -25.19 -9.62 10.55
CA GLU A 152 -25.59 -10.18 11.85
C GLU A 152 -24.70 -11.36 12.25
N HIS A 153 -24.22 -12.16 11.27
CA HIS A 153 -23.45 -13.38 11.50
C HIS A 153 -21.92 -13.25 11.49
N GLU A 154 -21.35 -12.04 11.39
CA GLU A 154 -19.89 -11.80 11.27
C GLU A 154 -19.02 -12.65 12.22
N VAL A 155 -19.43 -12.82 13.48
CA VAL A 155 -18.70 -13.61 14.48
C VAL A 155 -18.59 -15.09 14.08
N ASN A 156 -19.63 -15.61 13.42
CA ASN A 156 -19.79 -16.99 12.97
C ASN A 156 -19.38 -17.19 11.49
N ILE A 157 -18.90 -16.17 10.77
CA ILE A 157 -18.41 -16.33 9.38
C ILE A 157 -17.22 -17.30 9.30
N SER A 158 -16.51 -17.55 10.41
CA SER A 158 -15.52 -18.63 10.49
C SER A 158 -16.08 -20.05 10.43
N GLU A 159 -17.41 -20.22 10.52
CA GLU A 159 -18.11 -21.49 10.26
C GLU A 159 -18.62 -21.56 8.80
N PHE A 160 -18.59 -20.47 8.05
CA PHE A 160 -18.92 -20.48 6.63
C PHE A 160 -17.85 -21.28 5.86
N PRO A 161 -18.22 -22.25 5.00
CA PRO A 161 -17.21 -23.06 4.32
C PRO A 161 -16.37 -22.21 3.36
N LEU A 162 -15.07 -22.10 3.62
CA LEU A 162 -14.10 -21.38 2.79
C LEU A 162 -14.10 -21.86 1.33
N ASP A 163 -14.47 -23.12 1.08
CA ASP A 163 -14.58 -23.71 -0.25
C ASP A 163 -15.80 -23.18 -1.04
N VAL A 164 -16.90 -22.81 -0.36
CA VAL A 164 -18.09 -22.21 -0.97
C VAL A 164 -17.78 -20.81 -1.53
N MET A 165 -16.79 -20.09 -0.99
CA MET A 165 -16.39 -18.79 -1.56
C MET A 165 -15.79 -18.90 -2.97
N LYS A 166 -15.35 -20.09 -3.39
CA LYS A 166 -14.82 -20.36 -4.74
C LYS A 166 -15.87 -20.93 -5.71
N GLN A 167 -17.07 -21.21 -5.22
CA GLN A 167 -18.17 -21.79 -5.98
C GLN A 167 -18.92 -20.74 -6.82
N GLU A 168 -19.92 -21.18 -7.58
CA GLU A 168 -20.81 -20.30 -8.33
C GLU A 168 -21.74 -19.49 -7.41
N ASP A 169 -22.24 -18.36 -7.90
CA ASP A 169 -23.11 -17.46 -7.13
C ASP A 169 -24.36 -18.18 -6.58
N ALA A 170 -24.92 -19.15 -7.31
CA ALA A 170 -26.07 -19.94 -6.87
C ALA A 170 -25.78 -20.80 -5.63
N GLU A 171 -24.57 -21.31 -5.47
CA GLU A 171 -24.16 -22.16 -4.34
C GLU A 171 -23.89 -21.30 -3.09
N VAL A 172 -23.23 -20.15 -3.28
CA VAL A 172 -23.08 -19.11 -2.25
C VAL A 172 -24.45 -18.61 -1.76
N LEU A 173 -25.39 -18.36 -2.68
CA LEU A 173 -26.78 -17.98 -2.38
C LEU A 173 -27.51 -19.04 -1.54
N ALA A 174 -27.35 -20.31 -1.91
CA ALA A 174 -27.95 -21.42 -1.19
C ALA A 174 -27.44 -21.50 0.26
N GLU A 175 -26.13 -21.32 0.48
CA GLU A 175 -25.53 -21.40 1.82
C GLU A 175 -25.87 -20.18 2.68
N ILE A 176 -25.90 -18.96 2.12
CA ILE A 176 -26.35 -17.76 2.85
C ILE A 176 -27.79 -17.92 3.37
N ARG A 177 -28.68 -18.54 2.58
CA ARG A 177 -30.08 -18.79 2.99
C ARG A 177 -30.22 -19.79 4.16
N ARG A 178 -29.14 -20.44 4.62
CA ARG A 178 -29.15 -21.41 5.74
C ARG A 178 -28.82 -20.79 7.10
N PHE A 179 -28.31 -19.56 7.16
CA PHE A 179 -28.03 -18.90 8.44
C PHE A 179 -29.33 -18.67 9.24
N PRO A 180 -29.34 -18.96 10.55
CA PRO A 180 -30.53 -18.79 11.38
C PRO A 180 -30.82 -17.31 11.65
N THR A 181 -32.04 -16.83 11.38
CA THR A 181 -32.39 -15.42 11.59
C THR A 181 -32.42 -15.03 13.08
N LYS A 182 -31.38 -14.35 13.60
CA LYS A 182 -31.40 -13.67 14.92
C LYS A 182 -30.19 -12.75 15.19
N GLY A 183 -30.46 -11.45 15.31
CA GLY A 183 -29.73 -10.56 16.24
C GLY A 183 -29.28 -9.24 15.65
N LYS A 184 -29.84 -8.11 16.13
CA LYS A 184 -29.43 -6.77 15.69
C LYS A 184 -27.98 -6.44 16.08
N ARG A 185 -27.19 -6.00 15.10
CA ARG A 185 -25.98 -5.19 15.29
C ARG A 185 -26.28 -3.72 14.99
N ASN A 186 -25.84 -2.82 15.87
CA ASN A 186 -26.10 -1.38 15.79
C ASN A 186 -24.90 -0.62 15.18
N GLY A 187 -24.28 -1.17 14.14
CA GLY A 187 -23.17 -0.55 13.42
C GLY A 187 -23.66 0.26 12.22
N LEU A 188 -23.09 1.45 12.01
CA LEU A 188 -23.32 2.26 10.81
C LEU A 188 -22.66 1.62 9.58
N HIS A 189 -23.25 1.82 8.41
CA HIS A 189 -22.65 1.55 7.10
C HIS A 189 -22.08 2.84 6.50
N VAL A 190 -20.76 2.86 6.30
CA VAL A 190 -19.99 3.96 5.74
C VAL A 190 -19.41 3.52 4.39
N ILE A 191 -19.57 4.33 3.35
CA ILE A 191 -18.88 4.14 2.07
C ILE A 191 -18.01 5.38 1.83
N HIS A 192 -16.70 5.18 1.76
CA HIS A 192 -15.77 6.21 1.33
C HIS A 192 -15.75 6.27 -0.21
N ILE A 193 -15.85 7.47 -0.77
CA ILE A 193 -15.58 7.73 -2.20
C ILE A 193 -14.37 8.64 -2.23
N CYS A 194 -13.21 8.11 -2.66
CA CYS A 194 -11.93 8.81 -2.62
C CYS A 194 -11.11 8.56 -3.90
N THR A 195 -9.94 9.19 -3.98
CA THR A 195 -8.98 8.99 -5.07
C THR A 195 -7.78 8.12 -4.68
N GLU A 196 -7.63 7.83 -3.38
CA GLU A 196 -6.44 7.19 -2.82
C GLU A 196 -6.80 6.26 -1.66
N MET A 197 -6.03 5.18 -1.51
CA MET A 197 -6.10 4.21 -0.41
C MET A 197 -4.80 3.43 -0.38
N ALA A 198 -4.16 3.33 0.79
CA ALA A 198 -2.96 2.50 0.96
C ALA A 198 -3.35 1.01 1.16
N PRO A 199 -2.59 0.05 0.63
CA PRO A 199 -1.38 0.22 -0.21
C PRO A 199 -1.67 0.50 -1.70
N LEU A 200 -2.89 0.26 -2.19
CA LEU A 200 -3.23 0.23 -3.63
C LEU A 200 -2.76 1.44 -4.46
N VAL A 201 -3.01 2.65 -3.97
CA VAL A 201 -2.55 3.88 -4.61
C VAL A 201 -2.31 4.93 -3.52
N SER A 202 -1.03 5.26 -3.35
CA SER A 202 -0.53 6.10 -2.26
C SER A 202 0.35 7.21 -2.82
N VAL A 203 -0.25 8.37 -3.09
CA VAL A 203 0.41 9.57 -3.65
C VAL A 203 0.57 10.65 -2.59
N GLY A 204 -0.41 10.79 -1.69
CA GLY A 204 -0.45 11.77 -0.62
C GLY A 204 -0.97 11.20 0.70
N PRO A 205 -1.18 12.06 1.72
CA PRO A 205 -1.59 11.64 3.07
C PRO A 205 -3.01 11.03 3.11
N LEU A 206 -3.82 11.26 2.08
CA LEU A 206 -5.16 10.71 1.98
C LEU A 206 -5.15 9.18 1.97
N ALA A 207 -4.20 8.55 1.28
CA ALA A 207 -4.12 7.09 1.15
C ALA A 207 -4.08 6.37 2.50
N SER A 208 -3.11 6.74 3.35
CA SER A 208 -2.95 6.18 4.69
C SER A 208 -4.09 6.59 5.64
N TYR A 209 -4.66 7.79 5.46
CA TYR A 209 -5.82 8.23 6.22
C TYR A 209 -7.05 7.36 5.93
N ILE A 210 -7.35 7.05 4.67
CA ILE A 210 -8.50 6.21 4.29
C ILE A 210 -8.36 4.82 4.90
N THR A 211 -7.21 4.18 4.75
CA THR A 211 -6.97 2.83 5.29
C THR A 211 -7.03 2.83 6.82
N GLY A 212 -6.30 3.73 7.48
CA GLY A 212 -6.29 3.83 8.95
C GLY A 212 -7.66 4.16 9.55
N LEU A 213 -8.42 5.09 8.94
CA LEU A 213 -9.78 5.41 9.36
C LEU A 213 -10.73 4.23 9.14
N SER A 214 -10.64 3.55 7.99
CA SER A 214 -11.51 2.40 7.68
C SER A 214 -11.30 1.26 8.66
N CYS A 215 -10.05 0.90 8.94
CA CYS A 215 -9.70 -0.12 9.95
C CYS A 215 -10.14 0.30 11.37
N ALA A 216 -9.98 1.57 11.75
CA ALA A 216 -10.41 2.08 13.06
C ALA A 216 -11.93 2.13 13.25
N LEU A 217 -12.68 2.40 12.18
CA LEU A 217 -14.15 2.34 12.17
C LEU A 217 -14.64 0.89 12.18
N GLN A 218 -14.01 -0.01 11.41
CA GLN A 218 -14.30 -1.44 11.43
C GLN A 218 -14.02 -2.07 12.81
N GLY A 219 -12.92 -1.70 13.46
CA GLY A 219 -12.62 -2.12 14.84
C GLY A 219 -13.64 -1.67 15.89
N LYS A 220 -14.54 -0.73 15.54
CA LYS A 220 -15.72 -0.33 16.36
C LYS A 220 -17.01 -1.05 15.97
N GLY A 221 -16.96 -2.00 15.03
CA GLY A 221 -18.12 -2.74 14.52
C GLY A 221 -18.94 -1.98 13.47
N TYR A 222 -18.33 -1.00 12.78
CA TYR A 222 -18.96 -0.35 11.62
C TYR A 222 -18.63 -1.07 10.32
N LEU A 223 -19.57 -1.05 9.39
CA LEU A 223 -19.39 -1.60 8.06
C LEU A 223 -18.78 -0.50 7.18
N VAL A 224 -17.54 -0.68 6.70
CA VAL A 224 -16.81 0.34 5.92
C VAL A 224 -16.35 -0.19 4.56
N GLU A 225 -16.77 0.47 3.49
CA GLU A 225 -16.32 0.19 2.11
C GLU A 225 -15.58 1.38 1.50
N VAL A 226 -14.78 1.11 0.47
CA VAL A 226 -14.06 2.14 -0.29
C VAL A 226 -14.34 1.97 -1.78
N ILE A 227 -14.73 3.06 -2.45
CA ILE A 227 -14.85 3.13 -3.91
C ILE A 227 -13.71 3.99 -4.45
N LEU A 228 -12.99 3.47 -5.46
CA LEU A 228 -11.85 4.11 -6.13
C LEU A 228 -11.99 4.04 -7.66
N PRO A 229 -11.33 4.94 -8.41
CA PRO A 229 -11.10 4.74 -9.83
C PRO A 229 -10.12 3.57 -10.06
N LYS A 230 -10.34 2.79 -11.11
CA LYS A 230 -9.36 1.75 -11.50
C LYS A 230 -8.18 2.37 -12.26
N TYR A 231 -7.18 2.87 -11.52
CA TYR A 231 -5.94 3.36 -12.12
C TYR A 231 -5.12 2.23 -12.76
N SER A 232 -4.27 2.57 -13.74
CA SER A 232 -3.27 1.64 -14.30
C SER A 232 -2.10 1.35 -13.35
N THR A 233 -1.88 2.23 -12.37
CA THR A 233 -0.79 2.15 -11.38
C THR A 233 -1.21 1.46 -10.08
N LEU A 234 -2.39 0.84 -10.03
CA LEU A 234 -2.84 0.09 -8.86
C LEU A 234 -1.95 -1.13 -8.66
N ASP A 235 -1.48 -1.34 -7.43
CA ASP A 235 -0.98 -2.64 -7.03
C ASP A 235 -2.16 -3.62 -6.91
N LEU A 236 -2.24 -4.60 -7.82
CA LEU A 236 -3.32 -5.58 -7.85
C LEU A 236 -3.01 -6.82 -7.01
N ASP A 237 -1.74 -7.05 -6.65
CA ASP A 237 -1.34 -8.20 -5.84
C ASP A 237 -1.77 -8.01 -4.36
N GLU A 238 -1.96 -6.76 -3.95
CA GLU A 238 -2.52 -6.35 -2.65
C GLU A 238 -4.07 -6.49 -2.55
N ILE A 239 -4.76 -6.95 -3.61
CA ILE A 239 -6.23 -7.12 -3.61
C ILE A 239 -6.62 -8.60 -3.50
N GLU A 240 -7.08 -9.01 -2.33
CA GLU A 240 -7.67 -10.33 -2.13
C GLU A 240 -9.00 -10.47 -2.89
N GLY A 241 -9.17 -11.59 -3.60
CA GLY A 241 -10.45 -11.94 -4.22
C GLY A 241 -10.90 -11.01 -5.36
N LEU A 242 -9.98 -10.27 -5.99
CA LEU A 242 -10.27 -9.36 -7.09
C LEU A 242 -11.01 -10.06 -8.25
N ARG A 243 -12.18 -9.54 -8.61
CA ARG A 243 -13.01 -10.03 -9.73
C ARG A 243 -13.76 -8.92 -10.44
N GLU A 244 -13.95 -9.07 -11.75
CA GLU A 244 -14.87 -8.24 -12.54
C GLU A 244 -16.32 -8.69 -12.28
N ILE A 245 -17.24 -7.73 -12.16
CA ILE A 245 -18.68 -7.98 -12.12
C ILE A 245 -19.19 -7.97 -13.56
N GLU A 246 -19.65 -9.11 -14.05
CA GLU A 246 -20.21 -9.26 -15.41
C GLU A 246 -21.62 -8.64 -15.54
N ALA A 247 -21.70 -7.31 -15.54
CA ALA A 247 -22.96 -6.59 -15.71
C ALA A 247 -22.87 -5.21 -16.37
N ASP A 248 -24.01 -4.83 -16.95
CA ASP A 248 -24.32 -3.54 -17.57
C ASP A 248 -24.30 -2.36 -16.58
N ALA A 249 -23.12 -1.89 -16.19
CA ALA A 249 -22.95 -0.71 -15.34
C ALA A 249 -22.80 0.57 -16.18
N TYR A 250 -23.89 1.30 -16.41
CA TYR A 250 -23.89 2.54 -17.19
C TYR A 250 -23.94 3.79 -16.30
N SER A 251 -23.23 4.84 -16.71
CA SER A 251 -23.22 6.14 -16.04
C SER A 251 -23.39 7.29 -17.03
N TYR A 252 -24.14 8.31 -16.64
CA TYR A 252 -24.29 9.50 -17.46
C TYR A 252 -22.98 10.29 -17.51
N PHE A 253 -22.53 10.64 -18.72
CA PHE A 253 -21.51 11.66 -18.91
C PHE A 253 -21.69 12.42 -20.23
N ASN A 254 -21.65 13.75 -20.17
CA ASN A 254 -21.67 14.66 -21.31
C ASN A 254 -22.79 14.33 -22.34
N GLY A 255 -24.03 14.25 -21.87
CA GLY A 255 -25.21 13.98 -22.71
C GLY A 255 -25.47 12.51 -23.08
N GLN A 256 -24.63 11.57 -22.67
CA GLN A 256 -24.73 10.15 -23.07
C GLN A 256 -24.54 9.19 -21.89
N LEU A 257 -24.99 7.94 -22.04
CA LEU A 257 -24.70 6.86 -21.09
C LEU A 257 -23.45 6.09 -21.55
N HIS A 258 -22.51 5.87 -20.63
CA HIS A 258 -21.24 5.20 -20.90
C HIS A 258 -21.07 3.99 -19.99
N GLY A 259 -20.63 2.87 -20.56
CA GLY A 259 -20.40 1.64 -19.82
C GLY A 259 -19.17 1.73 -18.90
N ASN A 260 -19.22 0.97 -17.81
CA ASN A 260 -18.14 0.76 -16.85
C ASN A 260 -17.92 -0.75 -16.67
N ARG A 261 -16.69 -1.14 -16.33
CA ARG A 261 -16.45 -2.40 -15.61
C ARG A 261 -16.32 -2.09 -14.13
N ILE A 262 -16.96 -2.90 -13.31
CA ILE A 262 -16.88 -2.80 -11.85
C ILE A 262 -16.06 -3.98 -11.37
N TRP A 263 -15.10 -3.72 -10.49
CA TRP A 263 -14.27 -4.76 -9.90
C TRP A 263 -14.42 -4.73 -8.38
N ASN A 264 -14.62 -5.89 -7.78
CA ASN A 264 -14.74 -6.05 -6.33
C ASN A 264 -13.55 -6.85 -5.80
N GLY A 265 -13.05 -6.47 -4.62
CA GLY A 265 -12.02 -7.19 -3.88
C GLY A 265 -11.89 -6.69 -2.45
N VAL A 266 -10.92 -7.20 -1.70
CA VAL A 266 -10.67 -6.84 -0.30
C VAL A 266 -9.22 -6.41 -0.12
N VAL A 267 -9.01 -5.34 0.64
CA VAL A 267 -7.68 -4.77 0.93
C VAL A 267 -7.60 -4.39 2.40
N SER A 268 -6.59 -4.90 3.11
CA SER A 268 -6.43 -4.68 4.56
C SER A 268 -7.70 -4.99 5.38
N GLY A 269 -8.49 -5.98 4.95
CA GLY A 269 -9.77 -6.32 5.57
C GLY A 269 -10.91 -5.34 5.27
N ILE A 270 -10.79 -4.45 4.29
CA ILE A 270 -11.81 -3.48 3.86
C ILE A 270 -12.33 -3.87 2.48
N GLY A 271 -13.66 -3.80 2.27
CA GLY A 271 -14.26 -4.05 0.96
C GLY A 271 -13.96 -2.90 -0.02
N VAL A 272 -13.36 -3.22 -1.17
CA VAL A 272 -12.98 -2.24 -2.19
C VAL A 272 -13.74 -2.49 -3.50
N THR A 273 -14.30 -1.43 -4.06
CA THR A 273 -14.88 -1.39 -5.42
C THR A 273 -14.03 -0.49 -6.32
N LEU A 274 -13.58 -0.99 -7.46
CA LEU A 274 -12.87 -0.22 -8.48
C LEU A 274 -13.77 0.02 -9.70
N ILE A 275 -13.90 1.27 -10.13
CA ILE A 275 -14.68 1.65 -11.30
C ILE A 275 -13.75 1.94 -12.49
N GLN A 276 -13.95 1.22 -13.60
CA GLN A 276 -13.19 1.37 -14.83
C GLN A 276 -14.10 1.85 -15.98
N PRO A 277 -13.95 3.10 -16.47
CA PRO A 277 -14.69 3.58 -17.63
C PRO A 277 -14.33 2.80 -18.90
N LEU A 278 -15.33 2.37 -19.67
CA LEU A 278 -15.12 1.73 -20.98
C LEU A 278 -15.00 2.74 -22.13
N TYR A 279 -15.78 3.83 -22.08
CA TYR A 279 -15.78 4.88 -23.11
C TYR A 279 -14.41 5.53 -23.31
N ASN A 280 -13.70 5.78 -22.20
CA ASN A 280 -12.36 6.36 -22.24
C ASN A 280 -11.45 5.63 -21.24
N VAL A 281 -10.88 4.51 -21.65
CA VAL A 281 -9.94 3.71 -20.83
C VAL A 281 -8.71 4.54 -20.39
N SER A 282 -8.31 5.54 -21.17
CA SER A 282 -7.21 6.47 -20.81
C SER A 282 -7.57 7.49 -19.72
N MET A 283 -8.82 7.53 -19.24
CA MET A 283 -9.25 8.44 -18.18
C MET A 283 -8.53 8.17 -16.86
N PHE A 284 -8.31 6.90 -16.50
CA PHE A 284 -7.55 6.52 -15.30
C PHE A 284 -6.30 5.66 -15.59
N SER A 285 -6.10 5.26 -16.85
CA SER A 285 -4.88 4.58 -17.28
C SER A 285 -3.78 5.59 -17.64
N ARG A 286 -3.17 6.24 -16.64
CA ARG A 286 -2.12 7.27 -16.78
C ARG A 286 -1.07 7.16 -15.68
N ASP A 287 0.07 7.84 -15.89
CA ASP A 287 1.23 7.80 -14.99
C ASP A 287 1.01 8.45 -13.61
N LYS A 288 0.02 9.34 -13.47
CA LYS A 288 -0.32 10.04 -12.23
C LYS A 288 -1.80 9.87 -11.88
N VAL A 289 -2.10 9.98 -10.59
CA VAL A 289 -3.48 10.00 -10.08
C VAL A 289 -4.19 11.31 -10.45
N TYR A 290 -3.55 12.45 -10.22
CA TYR A 290 -4.04 13.81 -10.49
C TYR A 290 -2.91 14.73 -10.97
N GLY A 291 -3.24 15.99 -11.27
CA GLY A 291 -2.38 16.99 -11.89
C GLY A 291 -2.57 17.14 -13.40
N TYR A 292 -3.71 16.71 -13.96
CA TYR A 292 -4.02 16.88 -15.38
C TYR A 292 -5.05 17.99 -15.64
N PRO A 293 -5.01 18.67 -16.81
CA PRO A 293 -5.98 19.71 -17.16
C PRO A 293 -7.45 19.25 -17.18
N ASP A 294 -7.70 17.95 -17.36
CA ASP A 294 -9.02 17.32 -17.42
C ASP A 294 -9.42 16.63 -16.10
N ASP A 295 -8.73 16.87 -14.98
CA ASP A 295 -9.05 16.21 -13.70
C ASP A 295 -10.49 16.44 -13.23
N ILE A 296 -11.08 17.61 -13.50
CA ILE A 296 -12.50 17.84 -13.20
C ILE A 296 -13.41 16.92 -14.00
N ASP A 297 -13.14 16.70 -15.29
CA ASP A 297 -13.90 15.80 -16.16
C ASP A 297 -13.77 14.35 -15.67
N ARG A 298 -12.53 13.94 -15.36
CA ARG A 298 -12.20 12.61 -14.81
C ARG A 298 -12.95 12.34 -13.50
N PHE A 299 -12.81 13.23 -12.51
CA PHE A 299 -13.40 12.99 -11.19
C PHE A 299 -14.90 13.29 -11.11
N SER A 300 -15.46 14.11 -12.02
CA SER A 300 -16.91 14.23 -12.19
C SER A 300 -17.53 12.95 -12.76
N TYR A 301 -16.88 12.32 -13.75
CA TYR A 301 -17.28 10.99 -14.24
C TYR A 301 -17.27 9.97 -13.11
N PHE A 302 -16.15 9.87 -12.37
CA PHE A 302 -16.00 8.91 -11.28
C PHE A 302 -17.00 9.13 -10.14
N SER A 303 -17.22 10.38 -9.73
CA SER A 303 -18.20 10.74 -8.70
C SER A 303 -19.62 10.32 -9.11
N ARG A 304 -19.97 10.53 -10.38
CA ARG A 304 -21.25 10.10 -10.96
C ARG A 304 -21.38 8.58 -11.00
N ALA A 305 -20.37 7.89 -11.53
CA ALA A 305 -20.36 6.43 -11.65
C ALA A 305 -20.38 5.72 -10.28
N SER A 306 -19.75 6.31 -9.26
CA SER A 306 -19.82 5.82 -7.88
C SER A 306 -21.24 5.82 -7.34
N LEU A 307 -22.01 6.90 -7.58
CA LEU A 307 -23.41 6.98 -7.17
C LEU A 307 -24.32 6.07 -8.00
N ASP A 308 -24.11 5.98 -9.33
CA ASP A 308 -24.85 5.04 -10.19
C ASP A 308 -24.60 3.57 -9.74
N TYR A 309 -23.38 3.20 -9.33
CA TYR A 309 -23.07 1.88 -8.76
C TYR A 309 -23.78 1.64 -7.40
N ILE A 310 -23.76 2.62 -6.48
CA ILE A 310 -24.41 2.49 -5.16
C ILE A 310 -25.94 2.32 -5.34
N ALA A 311 -26.55 3.10 -6.22
CA ALA A 311 -27.97 3.00 -6.53
C ALA A 311 -28.31 1.67 -7.23
N LYS A 312 -27.55 1.27 -8.27
CA LYS A 312 -27.80 0.00 -8.99
C LYS A 312 -27.59 -1.24 -8.12
N SER A 313 -26.60 -1.23 -7.23
CA SER A 313 -26.43 -2.31 -6.24
C SER A 313 -27.51 -2.29 -5.15
N GLY A 314 -28.31 -1.23 -5.03
CA GLY A 314 -29.30 -1.11 -3.96
C GLY A 314 -28.67 -1.05 -2.58
N LYS A 315 -27.46 -0.50 -2.47
CA LYS A 315 -26.80 -0.20 -1.17
C LYS A 315 -27.51 0.97 -0.52
N LYS A 316 -27.60 0.93 0.82
CA LYS A 316 -28.23 1.99 1.64
C LYS A 316 -27.28 2.38 2.78
N PRO A 317 -26.14 3.02 2.47
CA PRO A 317 -25.20 3.44 3.51
C PRO A 317 -25.83 4.50 4.41
N ASP A 318 -25.52 4.46 5.70
CA ASP A 318 -25.86 5.55 6.62
C ASP A 318 -25.04 6.79 6.30
N VAL A 319 -23.77 6.61 5.89
CA VAL A 319 -22.83 7.70 5.58
C VAL A 319 -22.13 7.48 4.23
N LEU A 320 -22.24 8.47 3.34
CA LEU A 320 -21.30 8.67 2.23
C LEU A 320 -20.19 9.61 2.69
N HIS A 321 -18.95 9.13 2.70
CA HIS A 321 -17.81 9.92 3.14
C HIS A 321 -16.91 10.26 1.95
N ILE A 322 -16.99 11.52 1.53
CA ILE A 322 -16.29 12.08 0.39
C ILE A 322 -15.06 12.88 0.85
N HIS A 323 -14.05 12.99 -0.01
CA HIS A 323 -12.74 13.53 0.35
C HIS A 323 -12.20 14.52 -0.69
N ASN A 324 -11.68 15.64 -0.19
CA ASN A 324 -11.11 16.76 -0.94
C ASN A 324 -12.04 17.27 -2.06
N TRP A 325 -11.50 18.08 -2.99
CA TRP A 325 -12.29 18.65 -4.09
C TRP A 325 -12.68 17.60 -5.13
N GLN A 326 -11.84 16.56 -5.31
CA GLN A 326 -11.95 15.54 -6.34
C GLN A 326 -13.30 14.83 -6.27
N THR A 327 -13.80 14.52 -5.07
CA THR A 327 -15.10 13.86 -4.88
C THR A 327 -16.17 14.77 -4.28
N ALA A 328 -15.88 16.07 -4.09
CA ALA A 328 -16.82 17.05 -3.53
C ALA A 328 -18.11 17.21 -4.38
N ILE A 329 -18.06 16.97 -5.69
CA ILE A 329 -19.21 17.04 -6.60
C ILE A 329 -20.27 15.94 -6.34
N VAL A 330 -19.91 14.87 -5.63
CA VAL A 330 -20.88 13.89 -5.08
C VAL A 330 -21.94 14.58 -4.23
N GLY A 331 -21.59 15.67 -3.54
CA GLY A 331 -22.51 16.48 -2.73
C GLY A 331 -23.77 16.91 -3.49
N PRO A 332 -23.69 17.85 -4.45
CA PRO A 332 -24.83 18.25 -5.26
C PRO A 332 -25.43 17.11 -6.08
N LEU A 333 -24.62 16.22 -6.67
CA LEU A 333 -25.11 15.04 -7.41
C LEU A 333 -26.07 14.19 -6.59
N PHE A 334 -25.70 13.89 -5.34
CA PHE A 334 -26.52 13.07 -4.45
C PHE A 334 -27.90 13.69 -4.23
N TRP A 335 -27.96 14.97 -3.86
CA TRP A 335 -29.23 15.62 -3.50
C TRP A 335 -30.13 15.90 -4.70
N ASP A 336 -29.55 16.22 -5.86
CA ASP A 336 -30.33 16.58 -7.05
C ASP A 336 -30.77 15.34 -7.87
N VAL A 337 -30.01 14.24 -7.81
CA VAL A 337 -30.22 13.06 -8.69
C VAL A 337 -30.50 11.75 -7.93
N PHE A 338 -29.82 11.49 -6.81
CA PHE A 338 -29.78 10.13 -6.22
C PHE A 338 -30.55 9.94 -4.91
N VAL A 339 -30.86 11.01 -4.16
CA VAL A 339 -31.48 10.90 -2.83
C VAL A 339 -32.79 10.09 -2.85
N ASN A 340 -33.61 10.27 -3.89
CA ASN A 340 -34.90 9.58 -4.07
C ASN A 340 -34.79 8.18 -4.72
N GLN A 341 -33.57 7.64 -4.85
CA GLN A 341 -33.31 6.29 -5.38
C GLN A 341 -33.13 5.28 -4.24
N GLY A 342 -33.80 5.48 -3.10
CA GLY A 342 -33.69 4.63 -1.91
C GLY A 342 -32.56 5.03 -0.95
N LEU A 343 -32.00 6.23 -1.10
CA LEU A 343 -30.88 6.79 -0.33
C LEU A 343 -31.32 7.94 0.61
N GLU A 344 -32.62 8.06 0.90
CA GLU A 344 -33.20 9.20 1.62
C GLU A 344 -32.68 9.29 3.08
N GLY A 345 -32.28 8.15 3.65
CA GLY A 345 -31.65 8.04 4.97
C GLY A 345 -30.16 8.43 5.00
N THR A 346 -29.46 8.30 3.87
CA THR A 346 -28.00 8.48 3.77
C THR A 346 -27.59 9.93 4.05
N ARG A 347 -26.46 10.12 4.73
CA ARG A 347 -25.89 11.44 5.05
C ARG A 347 -24.49 11.59 4.47
N ILE A 348 -24.13 12.79 4.04
CA ILE A 348 -22.83 13.09 3.43
C ILE A 348 -21.90 13.71 4.46
N LEU A 349 -20.70 13.14 4.58
CA LEU A 349 -19.57 13.69 5.32
C LEU A 349 -18.46 14.05 4.33
N LEU A 350 -17.96 15.27 4.35
CA LEU A 350 -16.78 15.67 3.58
C LEU A 350 -15.55 15.77 4.51
N THR A 351 -14.42 15.18 4.16
CA THR A 351 -13.12 15.52 4.76
C THR A 351 -12.27 16.33 3.78
N CYS A 352 -11.76 17.48 4.20
CA CYS A 352 -10.79 18.30 3.48
C CYS A 352 -9.41 18.15 4.11
N GLN A 353 -8.43 17.73 3.32
CA GLN A 353 -7.00 17.60 3.68
C GLN A 353 -6.11 18.44 2.77
N GLU A 354 -6.48 18.58 1.50
CA GLU A 354 -5.81 19.39 0.49
C GLU A 354 -6.52 20.76 0.40
N PHE A 355 -5.80 21.85 0.69
CA PHE A 355 -6.36 23.21 0.72
C PHE A 355 -5.91 24.09 -0.46
N ASP A 356 -4.85 23.70 -1.15
CA ASP A 356 -4.29 24.45 -2.27
C ASP A 356 -5.15 24.33 -3.55
N SER A 357 -5.88 23.22 -3.70
CA SER A 357 -6.82 23.02 -4.81
C SER A 357 -8.28 23.10 -4.36
N LYS A 358 -8.96 24.18 -4.79
CA LYS A 358 -10.42 24.37 -4.64
C LYS A 358 -11.22 23.85 -5.84
N CYS A 359 -10.54 23.59 -6.96
CA CYS A 359 -11.10 23.37 -8.29
C CYS A 359 -12.11 24.45 -8.73
N LEU A 360 -11.59 25.48 -9.39
CA LEU A 360 -12.39 26.58 -9.96
C LEU A 360 -12.59 26.32 -11.46
N VAL A 361 -13.83 26.18 -11.92
CA VAL A 361 -14.15 25.78 -13.30
C VAL A 361 -15.35 26.56 -13.86
N PRO A 362 -15.49 26.67 -15.19
CA PRO A 362 -16.69 27.24 -15.82
C PRO A 362 -17.96 26.45 -15.40
N PRO A 363 -19.11 27.12 -15.17
CA PRO A 363 -20.35 26.47 -14.71
C PRO A 363 -20.81 25.30 -15.59
N GLU A 364 -20.57 25.38 -16.89
CA GLU A 364 -20.96 24.39 -17.90
C GLU A 364 -20.32 23.01 -17.65
N LYS A 365 -19.20 22.95 -16.90
CA LYS A 365 -18.58 21.69 -16.48
C LYS A 365 -19.47 20.84 -15.58
N LEU A 366 -20.50 21.42 -14.93
CA LEU A 366 -21.48 20.67 -14.14
C LEU A 366 -22.40 19.80 -15.01
N GLU A 367 -22.66 20.20 -16.26
CA GLU A 367 -23.46 19.40 -17.22
C GLU A 367 -22.81 18.06 -17.52
N LEU A 368 -21.48 17.96 -17.40
CA LEU A 368 -20.74 16.72 -17.65
C LEU A 368 -21.27 15.54 -16.82
N CYS A 369 -21.59 15.73 -15.54
CA CYS A 369 -22.16 14.68 -14.68
C CYS A 369 -23.70 14.68 -14.60
N GLY A 370 -24.36 15.56 -15.36
CA GLY A 370 -25.81 15.68 -15.41
C GLY A 370 -26.40 16.59 -14.32
N LEU A 371 -25.61 17.54 -13.82
CA LEU A 371 -26.11 18.63 -12.99
C LEU A 371 -26.50 19.84 -13.87
N ASP A 372 -27.45 20.65 -13.41
CA ASP A 372 -27.85 21.88 -14.08
C ASP A 372 -27.03 23.10 -13.57
N PRO A 373 -26.24 23.79 -14.43
CA PRO A 373 -25.51 24.98 -14.04
C PRO A 373 -26.43 26.14 -13.60
N ALA A 374 -27.63 26.27 -14.16
CA ALA A 374 -28.50 27.42 -13.90
C ALA A 374 -29.04 27.43 -12.46
N SER A 375 -29.37 26.27 -11.91
CA SER A 375 -29.77 26.11 -10.51
C SER A 375 -28.59 26.11 -9.52
N LEU A 376 -27.39 25.69 -9.94
CA LEU A 376 -26.23 25.53 -9.05
C LEU A 376 -25.22 26.69 -9.06
N HIS A 377 -25.14 27.50 -10.13
CA HIS A 377 -24.22 28.64 -10.22
C HIS A 377 -24.77 29.86 -9.48
N ARG A 378 -24.88 29.75 -8.16
CA ARG A 378 -25.38 30.79 -7.25
C ARG A 378 -24.47 30.95 -6.03
N ALA A 379 -24.48 32.15 -5.45
CA ALA A 379 -23.68 32.50 -4.28
C ALA A 379 -23.94 31.62 -3.04
N ASP A 380 -25.18 31.16 -2.85
CA ASP A 380 -25.60 30.22 -1.80
C ASP A 380 -25.29 28.74 -2.13
N ARG A 381 -24.79 28.48 -3.34
CA ARG A 381 -24.50 27.15 -3.91
C ARG A 381 -23.03 27.06 -4.33
N LEU A 382 -22.73 26.77 -5.60
CA LEU A 382 -21.39 26.44 -6.06
C LEU A 382 -20.57 27.65 -6.55
N GLN A 383 -21.17 28.82 -6.79
CA GLN A 383 -20.44 29.99 -7.30
C GLN A 383 -19.28 30.39 -6.38
N ASP A 384 -18.09 30.64 -6.92
CA ASP A 384 -16.93 31.03 -6.11
C ASP A 384 -17.14 32.39 -5.42
N ASN A 385 -16.58 32.55 -4.21
CA ASN A 385 -16.76 33.78 -3.42
C ASN A 385 -15.93 34.96 -3.94
N THR A 386 -14.87 34.71 -4.72
CA THR A 386 -13.96 35.73 -5.25
C THR A 386 -14.20 35.98 -6.74
N ASN A 387 -14.46 34.93 -7.53
CA ASN A 387 -14.76 35.03 -8.95
C ASN A 387 -16.19 34.52 -9.28
N PRO A 388 -17.20 35.41 -9.39
CA PRO A 388 -18.59 35.00 -9.60
C PRO A 388 -18.89 34.46 -11.02
N GLN A 389 -17.88 34.31 -11.88
CA GLN A 389 -18.02 33.69 -13.20
C GLN A 389 -17.71 32.18 -13.20
N VAL A 390 -17.22 31.63 -12.09
CA VAL A 390 -16.82 30.21 -11.97
C VAL A 390 -17.49 29.53 -10.80
N VAL A 391 -17.65 28.21 -10.92
CA VAL A 391 -18.04 27.34 -9.82
C VAL A 391 -16.81 26.81 -9.09
N ASN A 392 -16.94 26.67 -7.78
CA ASN A 392 -15.94 26.14 -6.86
C ASN A 392 -16.45 24.78 -6.35
N ILE A 393 -15.82 23.70 -6.80
CA ILE A 393 -16.33 22.34 -6.56
C ILE A 393 -16.21 21.97 -5.07
N LEU A 394 -15.12 22.41 -4.41
CA LEU A 394 -14.93 22.23 -2.98
C LEU A 394 -16.00 22.99 -2.16
N LYS A 395 -16.38 24.21 -2.58
CA LYS A 395 -17.52 24.94 -2.02
C LYS A 395 -18.81 24.13 -2.13
N GLY A 396 -19.06 23.51 -3.30
CA GLY A 396 -20.18 22.60 -3.50
C GLY A 396 -20.23 21.48 -2.47
N GLY A 397 -19.10 20.78 -2.26
CA GLY A 397 -18.99 19.77 -1.22
C GLY A 397 -19.30 20.31 0.18
N ILE A 398 -18.75 21.47 0.56
CA ILE A 398 -19.00 22.11 1.86
C ILE A 398 -20.49 22.47 2.01
N VAL A 399 -21.12 23.06 1.00
CA VAL A 399 -22.54 23.49 1.04
C VAL A 399 -23.47 22.28 1.15
N TYR A 400 -23.23 21.21 0.40
CA TYR A 400 -24.14 20.06 0.30
C TYR A 400 -23.86 18.91 1.27
N SER A 401 -22.69 18.87 1.95
CA SER A 401 -22.44 17.86 2.99
C SER A 401 -23.21 18.15 4.28
N ASN A 402 -23.66 17.11 5.00
CA ASN A 402 -24.31 17.25 6.30
C ASN A 402 -23.32 17.65 7.40
N LYS A 403 -22.09 17.15 7.33
CA LYS A 403 -20.95 17.54 8.17
C LYS A 403 -19.68 17.65 7.32
N VAL A 404 -18.73 18.48 7.76
CA VAL A 404 -17.45 18.73 7.09
C VAL A 404 -16.34 18.65 8.14
N VAL A 405 -15.30 17.86 7.87
CA VAL A 405 -14.07 17.77 8.66
C VAL A 405 -12.96 18.48 7.92
N ILE A 406 -12.24 19.37 8.60
CA ILE A 406 -11.07 20.09 8.09
C ILE A 406 -9.85 19.57 8.86
N MET A 407 -8.96 18.88 8.16
CA MET A 407 -7.75 18.30 8.76
C MET A 407 -6.67 19.38 8.93
N SER A 408 -6.19 19.60 10.15
CA SER A 408 -5.20 20.64 10.45
C SER A 408 -4.12 20.13 11.39
N SER A 409 -2.85 20.43 11.07
CA SER A 409 -1.73 20.22 11.99
C SER A 409 -1.80 21.13 13.22
N SER A 410 -2.48 22.27 13.10
CA SER A 410 -2.71 23.24 14.17
C SER A 410 -4.14 23.12 14.71
N CYS A 411 -4.38 22.10 15.55
CA CYS A 411 -5.64 21.93 16.25
C CYS A 411 -5.68 22.78 17.54
N SER A 412 -5.79 24.10 17.38
CA SER A 412 -6.07 25.03 18.49
C SER A 412 -7.57 25.30 18.57
N GLU A 413 -8.19 25.04 19.72
CA GLU A 413 -9.61 25.35 19.96
C GLU A 413 -9.87 26.86 19.78
N GLY A 414 -10.69 27.25 18.80
CA GLY A 414 -11.09 28.65 18.67
C GLY A 414 -11.65 29.08 17.31
N SER A 415 -12.48 30.12 17.37
CA SER A 415 -13.09 30.81 16.22
C SER A 415 -12.07 31.52 15.30
N THR A 416 -10.78 31.50 15.60
CA THR A 416 -9.72 32.10 14.77
C THR A 416 -9.35 31.23 13.56
N LEU A 417 -9.79 29.96 13.49
CA LEU A 417 -9.46 29.02 12.41
C LEU A 417 -10.15 29.30 11.07
N TYR A 418 -11.29 30.01 11.04
CA TYR A 418 -12.01 30.31 9.79
C TYR A 418 -11.15 31.07 8.78
N HIS A 419 -10.19 31.88 9.26
CA HIS A 419 -9.39 32.77 8.42
C HIS A 419 -8.09 32.14 7.88
N ARG A 420 -7.75 30.91 8.31
CA ARG A 420 -6.49 30.22 7.94
C ARG A 420 -6.69 28.84 7.32
N SER A 421 -7.92 28.35 7.20
CA SER A 421 -8.17 26.96 6.79
C SER A 421 -8.18 26.77 5.28
N ILE A 422 -9.00 27.50 4.52
CA ILE A 422 -9.05 27.39 3.05
C ILE A 422 -9.20 28.78 2.41
N PRO A 423 -8.15 29.34 1.77
CA PRO A 423 -8.17 30.71 1.26
C PRO A 423 -9.30 31.00 0.27
N GLY A 424 -10.11 32.04 0.54
CA GLY A 424 -11.26 32.45 -0.27
C GLY A 424 -12.56 31.68 0.02
N LEU A 425 -12.57 30.70 0.93
CA LEU A 425 -13.78 30.03 1.39
C LEU A 425 -14.27 30.50 2.78
N GLU A 426 -13.59 31.48 3.39
CA GLU A 426 -13.91 32.02 4.72
C GLU A 426 -15.40 32.45 4.84
N PRO A 427 -16.02 33.11 3.84
CA PRO A 427 -17.45 33.44 3.91
C PRO A 427 -18.36 32.20 3.94
N THR A 428 -18.04 31.17 3.15
CA THR A 428 -18.77 29.89 3.12
C THR A 428 -18.61 29.13 4.43
N LEU A 429 -17.39 29.07 4.97
CA LEU A 429 -17.09 28.41 6.23
C LEU A 429 -17.80 29.11 7.41
N ALA A 430 -17.87 30.44 7.41
CA ALA A 430 -18.60 31.21 8.41
C ALA A 430 -20.12 30.93 8.38
N VAL A 431 -20.73 30.85 7.18
CA VAL A 431 -22.15 30.49 7.01
C VAL A 431 -22.44 29.06 7.49
N HIS A 432 -21.51 28.12 7.28
CA HIS A 432 -21.70 26.71 7.60
C HIS A 432 -21.04 26.24 8.90
N LYS A 433 -20.63 27.16 9.78
CA LYS A 433 -19.87 26.87 11.02
C LYS A 433 -20.39 25.70 11.86
N GLU A 434 -21.71 25.57 12.03
CA GLU A 434 -22.35 24.54 12.87
C GLU A 434 -22.18 23.09 12.36
N LYS A 435 -21.72 22.93 11.11
CA LYS A 435 -21.41 21.62 10.52
C LYS A 435 -19.92 21.38 10.27
N LEU A 436 -19.05 22.33 10.64
CA LEU A 436 -17.60 22.17 10.55
C LEU A 436 -17.05 21.50 11.81
N PHE A 437 -16.08 20.62 11.62
CA PHE A 437 -15.23 20.06 12.66
C PHE A 437 -13.77 20.20 12.23
N PHE A 438 -12.89 20.52 13.17
CA PHE A 438 -11.44 20.52 12.93
C PHE A 438 -10.84 19.29 13.59
N ALA A 439 -10.01 18.56 12.87
CA ALA A 439 -9.39 17.33 13.36
C ALA A 439 -7.86 17.33 13.10
N PRO A 440 -7.05 16.82 14.03
CA PRO A 440 -5.64 16.59 13.78
C PRO A 440 -5.44 15.41 12.81
N PHE A 441 -4.31 15.39 12.11
CA PHE A 441 -3.87 14.20 11.38
C PHE A 441 -3.64 13.04 12.35
N GLY A 442 -4.26 11.90 12.07
CA GLY A 442 -4.03 10.65 12.80
C GLY A 442 -2.73 9.97 12.34
N LEU A 443 -2.19 9.11 13.20
CA LEU A 443 -1.08 8.20 12.89
C LEU A 443 -1.56 6.76 13.06
N ASP A 444 -1.19 5.86 12.15
CA ASP A 444 -1.34 4.43 12.40
C ASP A 444 -0.23 3.95 13.34
N ASN A 445 -0.60 3.70 14.59
CA ASN A 445 0.29 3.22 15.63
C ASN A 445 0.64 1.71 15.51
N LEU A 446 0.12 0.99 14.51
CA LEU A 446 0.55 -0.38 14.21
C LEU A 446 1.72 -0.40 13.23
N THR A 447 1.66 0.42 12.18
CA THR A 447 2.75 0.58 11.20
C THR A 447 3.88 1.46 11.73
N TRP A 448 3.56 2.57 12.41
CA TRP A 448 4.54 3.56 12.87
C TRP A 448 4.86 3.43 14.37
N ASP A 449 5.19 2.22 14.83
CA ASP A 449 5.63 1.93 16.21
C ASP A 449 7.15 1.68 16.27
N PRO A 450 7.98 2.62 16.80
CA PRO A 450 9.42 2.43 16.88
C PRO A 450 9.86 1.26 17.79
N SER A 451 8.95 0.74 18.62
CA SER A 451 9.23 -0.44 19.45
C SER A 451 9.07 -1.77 18.71
N ARG A 452 8.51 -1.74 17.48
CA ARG A 452 8.23 -2.91 16.64
C ARG A 452 8.64 -2.77 15.17
N ASP A 453 9.00 -1.56 14.74
CA ASP A 453 9.43 -1.23 13.37
C ASP A 453 10.66 -2.05 12.96
N VAL A 454 10.48 -2.90 11.95
CA VAL A 454 11.51 -3.82 11.41
C VAL A 454 12.55 -3.13 10.53
N TYR A 455 12.33 -1.87 10.15
CA TYR A 455 13.25 -1.06 9.35
C TYR A 455 14.22 -0.26 10.21
N LEU A 456 13.92 -0.09 11.51
CA LEU A 456 14.84 0.53 12.45
C LEU A 456 16.04 -0.39 12.75
N PRO A 457 17.27 0.15 12.74
CA PRO A 457 18.47 -0.58 13.14
C PRO A 457 18.43 -1.13 14.57
N GLU A 458 17.74 -0.42 15.47
CA GLU A 458 17.46 -0.85 16.84
C GLU A 458 16.11 -0.25 17.27
N ASN A 459 15.19 -1.08 17.77
CA ASN A 459 13.90 -0.59 18.28
C ASN A 459 14.06 0.27 19.54
N TYR A 460 13.13 1.20 19.75
CA TYR A 460 13.12 2.05 20.94
C TYR A 460 11.70 2.42 21.38
N SER A 461 11.56 2.89 22.63
CA SER A 461 10.27 3.30 23.19
C SER A 461 10.41 4.57 24.04
N SER A 462 9.30 5.09 24.54
CA SER A 462 9.31 6.19 25.52
C SER A 462 9.96 5.81 26.86
N LYS A 463 10.08 4.51 27.17
CA LYS A 463 10.75 3.99 28.37
C LYS A 463 12.24 3.71 28.15
N ASP A 464 12.64 3.48 26.90
CA ASP A 464 14.03 3.23 26.52
C ASP A 464 14.32 3.86 25.15
N ILE A 465 14.96 5.02 25.17
CA ILE A 465 15.28 5.80 23.98
C ILE A 465 16.67 5.47 23.39
N ARG A 466 17.40 4.50 23.95
CA ARG A 466 18.81 4.22 23.56
C ARG A 466 18.94 3.82 22.09
N GLY A 467 17.99 3.02 21.57
CA GLY A 467 17.95 2.65 20.16
C GLY A 467 17.86 3.85 19.21
N LYS A 468 17.22 4.96 19.62
CA LYS A 468 17.13 6.19 18.82
C LYS A 468 18.51 6.78 18.49
N SER A 469 19.49 6.68 19.41
CA SER A 469 20.86 7.13 19.16
C SER A 469 21.57 6.25 18.13
N ILE A 470 21.31 4.93 18.14
CA ILE A 470 21.85 3.98 17.15
C ILE A 470 21.24 4.27 15.77
N CYS A 471 19.90 4.43 15.70
CA CYS A 471 19.20 4.82 14.48
C CYS A 471 19.72 6.16 13.91
N LYS A 472 20.06 7.11 14.78
CA LYS A 472 20.63 8.42 14.38
C LYS A 472 22.01 8.29 13.73
N VAL A 473 22.93 7.54 14.33
CA VAL A 473 24.27 7.31 13.77
C VAL A 473 24.20 6.54 12.47
N GLU A 474 23.35 5.52 12.39
CA GLU A 474 23.13 4.77 11.15
C GLU A 474 22.50 5.63 10.04
N LEU A 475 21.60 6.57 10.39
CA LEU A 475 21.09 7.56 9.43
C LEU A 475 22.19 8.51 8.95
N GLN A 476 23.07 9.01 9.83
CA GLN A 476 24.22 9.82 9.45
C GLN A 476 25.12 9.08 8.47
N ARG A 477 25.48 7.83 8.81
CA ARG A 477 26.28 6.94 7.97
C ARG A 477 25.65 6.70 6.58
N ARG A 478 24.34 6.45 6.52
CA ARG A 478 23.60 6.27 5.25
C ARG A 478 23.55 7.53 4.40
N LEU A 479 23.53 8.71 5.01
CA LEU A 479 23.52 10.01 4.34
C LEU A 479 24.93 10.58 4.06
N GLY A 480 26.00 9.88 4.45
CA GLY A 480 27.38 10.38 4.33
C GLY A 480 27.70 11.58 5.23
N LEU A 481 26.91 11.78 6.30
CA LEU A 481 27.13 12.80 7.31
C LEU A 481 28.13 12.32 8.36
N VAL A 482 28.68 13.25 9.14
CA VAL A 482 29.56 12.91 10.28
C VAL A 482 28.78 12.07 11.29
N GLU A 483 29.31 10.89 11.60
CA GLU A 483 28.78 9.95 12.60
C GLU A 483 29.04 10.49 14.02
N ASP A 484 28.14 11.36 14.47
CA ASP A 484 28.17 11.94 15.82
C ASP A 484 26.76 12.04 16.39
N ALA A 485 26.49 11.22 17.41
CA ALA A 485 25.21 11.18 18.11
C ALA A 485 24.86 12.50 18.84
N SER A 486 25.82 13.40 19.05
CA SER A 486 25.59 14.73 19.64
C SER A 486 25.10 15.78 18.63
N VAL A 487 25.47 15.66 17.35
CA VAL A 487 25.11 16.63 16.30
C VAL A 487 23.61 16.56 15.98
N THR A 488 22.86 17.63 16.21
CA THR A 488 21.41 17.66 15.89
C THR A 488 21.18 17.46 14.39
N ILE A 489 20.34 16.48 14.05
CA ILE A 489 19.83 16.28 12.68
C ILE A 489 18.42 16.86 12.64
N VAL A 490 18.14 17.64 11.62
CA VAL A 490 16.80 18.18 11.34
C VAL A 490 16.43 17.74 9.92
N CYS A 491 15.25 17.14 9.77
CA CYS A 491 14.57 17.01 8.49
C CYS A 491 13.63 18.22 8.38
N VAL A 492 13.71 18.98 7.30
CA VAL A 492 12.98 20.25 7.07
C VAL A 492 12.11 20.10 5.83
#